data_AF-A0A7V5TPE7-F1
#
_entry.id   AF-A0A7V5TPE7-F1
#
_cell.length_a   1.000
_cell.length_b   1.000
_cell.length_c   1.000
_cell.angle_alpha   90.00
_cell.angle_beta   90.00
_cell.angle_gamma   90.00
#
_symmetry.space_group_name_H-M   'P 1'
#
loop_
_entity.id
_entity.type
_entity.pdbx_description
1 polymer ?
#
loop_
_entity_poly.entity_id
_entity_poly.type
_entity_poly.pdbx_seq_one_letter_code
_entity_poly.pdbx_strand_id
1 'polypeptide(L)'
;MDFAAADAEMTPYLDRGLALFTVPDAWDSDEERYVFRDSDGRFYVAAAFDDPTFVDKAGQYYAALRDHYIAQGWFDEALVFPTDETLWVADEPLHNGPAGFQRLRDWSQLIKTADPAFRITAASVLPIPPGPPERGWVDLTGFIDDWNVIADDVDADPALWRTRQALGETVSYYLNDYGDFIDYQATLHRALAWHAFVHDAHSIAGWAAAAWIDSDLVPHNPWTTSFEGVYGHGGGAFFWPGHHIGGDPDENVDGPLPSLRLKLAREAVEDADYLTLLADRISDAYAHDLAQSLIPGDLFHTYLAPDDLYAQRDWLGDLLAGEITITLTTLTGAVTDAATGEPVEGALIRAAHTAARTASDGRYTLTLAGDEARLTVSHPRYLARAFAPAAPTLDMVLTPRPVEALPLFSFETASELEPWEFTGVVSVARVADHATAGDYALRVTFDDDPTQEAEMGAWQFTPSDWRGYTALEFDVYNEGDYYTYLQVGIADSGQGWYPQTDGNITLLPNSASHLSIPIAAIAHDVDLSAIAWLSILPETVTEETDYTGETRLWPVGQRTLYVDDIRLVRVSEYETWLPLIRR
;
A
#
# COMPACT_ATOMS: atom_id res chain seq x y z
N MET A 1 12.02 -27.00 -27.22
CA MET A 1 12.31 -25.56 -27.19
C MET A 1 13.79 -25.39 -26.90
N ASP A 2 14.38 -24.27 -27.27
CA ASP A 2 15.78 -23.96 -26.98
C ASP A 2 15.80 -22.83 -25.96
N PHE A 3 16.26 -23.13 -24.74
CA PHE A 3 16.33 -22.19 -23.62
C PHE A 3 17.74 -21.63 -23.41
N ALA A 4 18.68 -21.88 -24.33
CA ALA A 4 20.09 -21.50 -24.14
C ALA A 4 20.33 -19.99 -23.94
N ALA A 5 19.49 -19.14 -24.53
CA ALA A 5 19.56 -17.69 -24.32
C ALA A 5 19.17 -17.31 -22.89
N ALA A 6 18.03 -17.82 -22.40
CA ALA A 6 17.57 -17.63 -21.03
C ALA A 6 18.58 -18.21 -20.02
N ASP A 7 19.16 -19.39 -20.31
CA ASP A 7 20.20 -19.97 -19.46
C ASP A 7 21.43 -19.08 -19.37
N ALA A 8 21.89 -18.55 -20.51
CA ALA A 8 23.07 -17.67 -20.56
C ALA A 8 22.86 -16.35 -19.79
N GLU A 9 21.63 -15.85 -19.78
CA GLU A 9 21.24 -14.66 -19.01
C GLU A 9 21.12 -14.96 -17.52
N MET A 10 20.45 -16.05 -17.13
CA MET A 10 20.12 -16.35 -15.74
C MET A 10 21.27 -16.98 -14.94
N THR A 11 22.07 -17.85 -15.56
CA THR A 11 23.15 -18.60 -14.87
C THR A 11 24.07 -17.70 -14.04
N PRO A 12 24.57 -16.55 -14.55
CA PRO A 12 25.43 -15.67 -13.76
C PRO A 12 24.77 -15.14 -12.48
N TYR A 13 23.45 -14.95 -12.47
CA TYR A 13 22.73 -14.45 -11.29
C TYR A 13 22.45 -15.57 -10.30
N LEU A 14 21.98 -16.73 -10.80
CA LEU A 14 21.71 -17.91 -9.98
C LEU A 14 22.98 -18.47 -9.33
N ASP A 15 24.12 -18.49 -10.04
CA ASP A 15 25.43 -18.88 -9.48
C ASP A 15 25.89 -17.96 -8.34
N ARG A 16 25.33 -16.74 -8.26
CA ARG A 16 25.60 -15.76 -7.19
C ARG A 16 24.55 -15.78 -6.09
N GLY A 17 23.62 -16.72 -6.11
CA GLY A 17 22.58 -16.90 -5.09
C GLY A 17 21.37 -15.99 -5.28
N LEU A 18 21.06 -15.56 -6.51
CA LEU A 18 19.73 -14.99 -6.79
C LEU A 18 18.66 -16.03 -6.44
N ALA A 19 17.71 -15.64 -5.59
CA ALA A 19 16.69 -16.52 -5.02
C ALA A 19 15.33 -16.43 -5.72
N LEU A 20 15.13 -15.49 -6.65
CA LEU A 20 13.83 -15.30 -7.30
C LEU A 20 14.03 -14.70 -8.69
N PHE A 21 13.33 -15.20 -9.69
CA PHE A 21 13.35 -14.62 -11.03
C PHE A 21 12.05 -14.89 -11.79
N THR A 22 11.75 -14.01 -12.74
CA THR A 22 10.64 -14.20 -13.68
C THR A 22 11.07 -15.10 -14.83
N VAL A 23 10.23 -16.06 -15.20
CA VAL A 23 10.50 -16.96 -16.32
C VAL A 23 10.19 -16.29 -17.66
N PRO A 24 10.81 -16.69 -18.77
CA PRO A 24 10.50 -16.13 -20.09
C PRO A 24 9.06 -16.44 -20.50
N ASP A 25 8.37 -15.45 -21.04
CA ASP A 25 7.02 -15.59 -21.57
C ASP A 25 6.97 -16.32 -22.91
N ALA A 26 5.80 -16.86 -23.22
CA ALA A 26 5.50 -17.40 -24.55
C ALA A 26 5.34 -16.31 -25.63
N TRP A 27 5.10 -15.07 -25.20
CA TRP A 27 5.00 -13.88 -26.03
C TRP A 27 6.39 -13.25 -26.22
N ASP A 28 6.77 -13.02 -27.48
CA ASP A 28 7.99 -12.31 -27.85
C ASP A 28 7.60 -10.87 -28.20
N SER A 29 7.89 -9.93 -27.29
CA SER A 29 7.54 -8.52 -27.44
C SER A 29 8.31 -7.83 -28.57
N ASP A 30 9.53 -8.27 -28.86
CA ASP A 30 10.36 -7.70 -29.92
C ASP A 30 9.82 -8.08 -31.31
N GLU A 31 9.32 -9.31 -31.45
CA GLU A 31 8.76 -9.84 -32.70
C GLU A 31 7.23 -9.76 -32.79
N GLU A 32 6.57 -9.23 -31.76
CA GLU A 32 5.11 -9.10 -31.60
C GLU A 32 4.35 -10.40 -31.96
N ARG A 33 4.82 -11.53 -31.42
CA ARG A 33 4.22 -12.84 -31.70
C ARG A 33 4.50 -13.88 -30.62
N TYR A 34 3.70 -14.94 -30.61
CA TYR A 34 4.00 -16.11 -29.78
C TYR A 34 5.10 -16.96 -30.42
N VAL A 35 5.92 -17.60 -29.59
CA VAL A 35 7.05 -18.45 -30.04
C VAL A 35 6.62 -19.76 -30.73
N PHE A 36 5.31 -20.01 -30.84
CA PHE A 36 4.72 -21.19 -31.47
C PHE A 36 3.71 -20.83 -32.56
N ARG A 37 3.39 -21.82 -33.41
CA ARG A 37 2.60 -21.66 -34.64
C ARG A 37 1.27 -22.42 -34.57
N ASP A 38 0.28 -21.89 -35.28
CA ASP A 38 -1.02 -22.52 -35.54
C ASP A 38 -0.89 -23.76 -36.45
N SER A 39 -2.03 -24.40 -36.76
CA SER A 39 -2.08 -25.58 -37.63
C SER A 39 -1.66 -25.32 -39.08
N ASP A 40 -1.69 -24.05 -39.52
CA ASP A 40 -1.28 -23.62 -40.87
C ASP A 40 0.20 -23.19 -40.91
N GLY A 41 0.90 -23.24 -39.77
CA GLY A 41 2.29 -22.82 -39.64
C GLY A 41 2.49 -21.31 -39.54
N ARG A 42 1.45 -20.53 -39.21
CA ARG A 42 1.56 -19.09 -38.91
C ARG A 42 1.79 -18.91 -37.41
N PHE A 43 2.54 -17.88 -37.03
CA PHE A 43 2.63 -17.51 -35.61
C PHE A 43 1.31 -16.89 -35.15
N TYR A 44 0.95 -17.14 -33.88
CA TYR A 44 -0.08 -16.34 -33.25
C TYR A 44 0.48 -14.94 -32.98
N VAL A 45 -0.37 -13.93 -33.16
CA VAL A 45 -0.07 -12.52 -32.86
C VAL A 45 -1.00 -11.97 -31.77
N ALA A 46 -1.86 -12.83 -31.23
CA ALA A 46 -2.76 -12.53 -30.13
C ALA A 46 -3.10 -13.81 -29.36
N ALA A 47 -3.36 -13.69 -28.07
CA ALA A 47 -3.83 -14.79 -27.23
C ALA A 47 -5.18 -15.29 -27.76
N ALA A 48 -5.31 -16.61 -27.91
CA ALA A 48 -6.52 -17.24 -28.43
C ALA A 48 -6.99 -18.36 -27.49
N PHE A 49 -7.48 -17.99 -26.30
CA PHE A 49 -7.91 -18.93 -25.27
C PHE A 49 -9.08 -19.84 -25.70
N ASP A 50 -9.81 -19.47 -26.75
CA ASP A 50 -10.88 -20.27 -27.36
C ASP A 50 -10.39 -21.22 -28.48
N ASP A 51 -9.15 -21.08 -28.95
CA ASP A 51 -8.51 -22.00 -29.90
C ASP A 51 -7.80 -23.13 -29.15
N PRO A 52 -8.28 -24.39 -29.26
CA PRO A 52 -7.63 -25.52 -28.58
C PRO A 52 -6.17 -25.74 -29.01
N THR A 53 -5.80 -25.32 -30.23
CA THR A 53 -4.43 -25.43 -30.72
C THR A 53 -3.52 -24.45 -29.99
N PHE A 54 -3.98 -23.21 -29.77
CA PHE A 54 -3.26 -22.21 -28.98
C PHE A 54 -3.06 -22.72 -27.55
N VAL A 55 -4.14 -23.16 -26.90
CA VAL A 55 -4.09 -23.67 -25.51
C VAL A 55 -3.15 -24.86 -25.38
N ASP A 56 -3.20 -25.83 -26.31
CA ASP A 56 -2.28 -26.97 -26.34
C ASP A 56 -0.82 -26.53 -26.53
N LYS A 57 -0.55 -25.57 -27.41
CA LYS A 57 0.81 -25.08 -27.68
C LYS A 57 1.39 -24.27 -26.53
N ALA A 58 0.60 -23.39 -25.92
CA ALA A 58 1.00 -22.65 -24.73
C ALA A 58 1.21 -23.60 -23.52
N GLY A 59 0.33 -24.59 -23.33
CA GLY A 59 0.53 -25.61 -22.30
C GLY A 59 1.81 -26.44 -22.53
N GLN A 60 2.12 -26.81 -23.78
CA GLN A 60 3.38 -27.45 -24.14
C GLN A 60 4.61 -26.57 -23.88
N TYR A 61 4.48 -25.24 -24.05
CA TYR A 61 5.54 -24.29 -23.72
C TYR A 61 5.89 -24.33 -22.24
N TYR A 62 4.89 -24.10 -21.38
CA TYR A 62 5.11 -24.09 -19.93
C TYR A 62 5.53 -25.46 -19.40
N ALA A 63 5.00 -26.57 -19.94
CA ALA A 63 5.47 -27.90 -19.57
C ALA A 63 6.95 -28.13 -19.91
N ALA A 64 7.41 -27.66 -21.08
CA ALA A 64 8.81 -27.76 -21.47
C ALA A 64 9.72 -26.87 -20.62
N LEU A 65 9.24 -25.67 -20.27
CA LEU A 65 9.94 -24.73 -19.40
C LEU A 65 10.12 -25.29 -17.98
N ARG A 66 9.04 -25.85 -17.41
CA ARG A 66 9.09 -26.59 -16.14
C ARG A 66 10.14 -27.69 -16.18
N ASP A 67 10.06 -28.59 -17.15
CA ASP A 67 10.95 -29.76 -17.22
C ASP A 67 12.42 -29.32 -17.31
N HIS A 68 12.68 -28.23 -18.04
CA HIS A 68 14.00 -27.62 -18.13
C HIS A 68 14.47 -27.06 -16.78
N TYR A 69 13.66 -26.23 -16.11
CA TYR A 69 14.03 -25.65 -14.82
C TYR A 69 14.11 -26.66 -13.68
N ILE A 70 13.31 -27.73 -13.69
CA ILE A 70 13.48 -28.86 -12.77
C ILE A 70 14.83 -29.54 -13.01
N ALA A 71 15.23 -29.73 -14.27
CA ALA A 71 16.52 -30.34 -14.60
C ALA A 71 17.72 -29.48 -14.17
N GLN A 72 17.57 -28.16 -14.16
CA GLN A 72 18.59 -27.22 -13.66
C GLN A 72 18.55 -27.03 -12.13
N GLY A 73 17.46 -27.45 -11.47
CA GLY A 73 17.22 -27.18 -10.05
C GLY A 73 16.81 -25.72 -9.78
N TRP A 74 16.20 -25.04 -10.76
CA TRP A 74 15.80 -23.64 -10.70
C TRP A 74 14.29 -23.44 -10.49
N PHE A 75 13.49 -24.52 -10.59
CA PHE A 75 12.04 -24.42 -10.66
C PHE A 75 11.38 -23.81 -9.41
N ASP A 76 11.92 -24.06 -8.22
CA ASP A 76 11.34 -23.55 -6.97
C ASP A 76 11.47 -22.01 -6.83
N GLU A 77 12.45 -21.42 -7.51
CA GLU A 77 12.75 -19.97 -7.51
C GLU A 77 12.08 -19.22 -8.67
N ALA A 78 11.38 -19.96 -9.54
CA ALA A 78 10.82 -19.46 -10.79
C ALA A 78 9.41 -18.90 -10.58
N LEU A 79 9.20 -17.64 -10.90
CA LEU A 79 7.89 -17.00 -10.94
C LEU A 79 7.45 -16.77 -12.38
N VAL A 80 6.19 -17.05 -12.68
CA VAL A 80 5.57 -16.66 -13.95
C VAL A 80 4.94 -15.30 -13.77
N PHE A 81 5.33 -14.35 -14.63
CA PHE A 81 4.74 -13.01 -14.71
C PHE A 81 4.12 -12.87 -16.10
N PRO A 82 2.90 -13.40 -16.33
CA PRO A 82 2.33 -13.51 -17.67
C PRO A 82 2.29 -12.16 -18.39
N THR A 83 2.85 -12.10 -19.59
CA THR A 83 2.68 -10.99 -20.53
C THR A 83 2.12 -11.47 -21.87
N ASP A 84 1.50 -10.55 -22.61
CA ASP A 84 1.04 -10.81 -23.98
C ASP A 84 0.90 -9.53 -24.81
N GLU A 85 0.22 -9.62 -25.96
CA GLU A 85 0.04 -8.51 -26.90
C GLU A 85 -0.70 -7.29 -26.32
N THR A 86 -1.29 -7.42 -25.13
CA THR A 86 -1.99 -6.34 -24.43
C THR A 86 -1.14 -5.64 -23.38
N LEU A 87 0.09 -6.13 -23.13
CA LEU A 87 1.08 -5.68 -22.15
C LEU A 87 0.62 -5.79 -20.68
N TRP A 88 -0.53 -5.21 -20.35
CA TRP A 88 -1.07 -5.10 -19.00
C TRP A 88 -1.86 -6.35 -18.60
N VAL A 89 -1.12 -7.44 -18.33
CA VAL A 89 -1.68 -8.73 -17.90
C VAL A 89 -1.33 -8.99 -16.44
N ALA A 90 -0.09 -9.36 -16.15
CA ALA A 90 0.40 -9.47 -14.78
C ALA A 90 0.91 -8.13 -14.25
N ASP A 91 1.31 -7.23 -15.15
CA ASP A 91 1.68 -5.85 -14.84
C ASP A 91 0.42 -4.98 -14.91
N GLU A 92 -0.06 -4.52 -13.76
CA GLU A 92 -1.11 -3.50 -13.64
C GLU A 92 -2.33 -3.75 -14.56
N PRO A 93 -2.99 -4.94 -14.47
CA PRO A 93 -4.11 -5.33 -15.35
C PRO A 93 -5.29 -4.35 -15.37
N LEU A 94 -5.35 -3.43 -14.41
CA LEU A 94 -6.31 -2.34 -14.34
C LEU A 94 -6.29 -1.46 -15.59
N HIS A 95 -5.14 -1.29 -16.25
CA HIS A 95 -5.00 -0.58 -17.53
C HIS A 95 -5.88 -1.17 -18.66
N ASN A 96 -6.14 -2.47 -18.60
CA ASN A 96 -7.03 -3.18 -19.51
C ASN A 96 -8.44 -3.40 -18.92
N GLY A 97 -8.73 -2.83 -17.75
CA GLY A 97 -9.99 -2.90 -17.04
C GLY A 97 -10.44 -4.34 -16.75
N PRO A 98 -11.76 -4.62 -16.81
CA PRO A 98 -12.29 -5.97 -16.62
C PRO A 98 -11.64 -7.03 -17.52
N ALA A 99 -11.23 -6.65 -18.74
CA ALA A 99 -10.60 -7.57 -19.69
C ALA A 99 -9.18 -7.97 -19.27
N GLY A 100 -8.42 -7.06 -18.64
CA GLY A 100 -7.09 -7.37 -18.09
C GLY A 100 -7.16 -8.41 -16.99
N PHE A 101 -8.07 -8.23 -16.03
CA PHE A 101 -8.31 -9.20 -14.95
C PHE A 101 -8.73 -10.56 -15.50
N GLN A 102 -9.65 -10.58 -16.47
CA GLN A 102 -10.06 -11.82 -17.13
C GLN A 102 -8.88 -12.52 -17.83
N ARG A 103 -8.03 -11.75 -18.50
CA ARG A 103 -6.87 -12.26 -19.23
C ARG A 103 -5.80 -12.81 -18.30
N LEU A 104 -5.51 -12.14 -17.19
CA LEU A 104 -4.63 -12.66 -16.15
C LEU A 104 -5.16 -13.98 -15.56
N ARG A 105 -6.47 -14.08 -15.32
CA ARG A 105 -7.11 -15.32 -14.88
C ARG A 105 -6.95 -16.45 -15.91
N ASP A 106 -7.20 -16.18 -17.19
CA ASP A 106 -7.13 -17.18 -18.25
C ASP A 106 -5.69 -17.70 -18.45
N TRP A 107 -4.70 -16.81 -18.43
CA TRP A 107 -3.29 -17.20 -18.41
C TRP A 107 -2.94 -18.04 -17.20
N SER A 108 -3.37 -17.61 -16.01
CA SER A 108 -3.09 -18.32 -14.77
C SER A 108 -3.66 -19.74 -14.78
N GLN A 109 -4.89 -19.89 -15.26
CA GLN A 109 -5.52 -21.21 -15.44
C GLN A 109 -4.76 -22.08 -16.44
N LEU A 110 -4.34 -21.52 -17.57
CA LEU A 110 -3.59 -22.24 -18.60
C LEU A 110 -2.25 -22.73 -18.05
N ILE A 111 -1.49 -21.86 -17.38
CA ILE A 111 -0.18 -22.16 -16.79
C ILE A 111 -0.32 -23.22 -15.70
N LYS A 112 -1.26 -23.05 -14.77
CA LYS A 112 -1.50 -24.03 -13.69
C LYS A 112 -2.06 -25.36 -14.20
N THR A 113 -2.65 -25.39 -15.39
CA THR A 113 -3.03 -26.66 -16.07
C THR A 113 -1.80 -27.40 -16.57
N ALA A 114 -0.74 -26.70 -17.01
CA ALA A 114 0.53 -27.32 -17.38
C ALA A 114 1.26 -27.89 -16.15
N ASP A 115 1.28 -27.14 -15.05
CA ASP A 115 1.66 -27.62 -13.73
C ASP A 115 1.11 -26.72 -12.60
N PRO A 116 0.35 -27.25 -11.63
CA PRO A 116 -0.17 -26.43 -10.53
C PRO A 116 0.93 -25.89 -9.60
N ALA A 117 2.17 -26.38 -9.69
CA ALA A 117 3.30 -25.89 -8.90
C ALA A 117 3.93 -24.61 -9.46
N PHE A 118 3.54 -24.14 -10.66
CA PHE A 118 3.93 -22.81 -11.11
C PHE A 118 3.39 -21.75 -10.15
N ARG A 119 4.29 -20.88 -9.69
CA ARG A 119 3.96 -19.68 -8.92
C ARG A 119 3.76 -18.50 -9.88
N ILE A 120 2.65 -17.80 -9.73
CA ILE A 120 2.28 -16.66 -10.55
C ILE A 120 2.39 -15.39 -9.72
N THR A 121 3.10 -14.40 -10.24
CA THR A 121 3.22 -13.06 -9.64
C THR A 121 2.50 -12.02 -10.50
N ALA A 122 1.88 -11.02 -9.86
CA ALA A 122 1.21 -9.91 -10.51
C ALA A 122 1.38 -8.63 -9.68
N ALA A 123 1.58 -7.49 -10.35
CA ALA A 123 1.86 -6.17 -9.77
C ALA A 123 0.64 -5.24 -9.84
N SER A 124 0.45 -4.47 -8.77
CA SER A 124 -0.69 -3.56 -8.57
C SER A 124 -2.05 -4.24 -8.76
N VAL A 125 -2.23 -5.39 -8.08
CA VAL A 125 -3.47 -6.18 -8.12
C VAL A 125 -3.96 -6.49 -6.72
N LEU A 126 -5.23 -6.20 -6.46
CA LEU A 126 -5.91 -6.57 -5.23
C LEU A 126 -6.71 -7.88 -5.37
N PRO A 127 -6.77 -8.73 -4.33
CA PRO A 127 -7.61 -9.93 -4.32
C PRO A 127 -9.09 -9.63 -4.55
N ILE A 128 -9.59 -8.51 -4.01
CA ILE A 128 -10.96 -8.06 -4.25
C ILE A 128 -10.92 -7.18 -5.51
N PRO A 129 -11.67 -7.52 -6.57
CA PRO A 129 -11.68 -6.69 -7.77
C PRO A 129 -12.27 -5.30 -7.48
N PRO A 130 -11.95 -4.29 -8.30
CA PRO A 130 -12.45 -2.94 -8.06
C PRO A 130 -13.95 -2.81 -8.33
N GLY A 131 -14.57 -3.74 -9.07
CA GLY A 131 -16.00 -3.68 -9.34
C GLY A 131 -16.69 -5.03 -9.47
N PRO A 132 -18.00 -5.02 -9.79
CA PRO A 132 -18.82 -6.22 -9.73
C PRO A 132 -18.71 -7.14 -10.95
N PRO A 133 -18.98 -8.45 -10.80
CA PRO A 133 -18.98 -9.41 -11.90
C PRO A 133 -19.92 -9.06 -13.05
N GLU A 134 -21.04 -8.37 -12.78
CA GLU A 134 -21.97 -7.90 -13.82
C GLU A 134 -21.34 -6.87 -14.77
N ARG A 135 -20.25 -6.21 -14.34
CA ARG A 135 -19.42 -5.31 -15.16
C ARG A 135 -18.19 -6.01 -15.76
N GLY A 136 -18.06 -7.33 -15.56
CA GLY A 136 -16.99 -8.16 -16.12
C GLY A 136 -15.76 -8.32 -15.23
N TRP A 137 -15.73 -7.67 -14.07
CA TRP A 137 -14.64 -7.81 -13.11
C TRP A 137 -14.59 -9.22 -12.52
N VAL A 138 -13.39 -9.76 -12.30
CA VAL A 138 -13.21 -11.13 -11.81
C VAL A 138 -12.32 -11.16 -10.58
N ASP A 139 -12.70 -12.00 -9.61
CA ASP A 139 -11.87 -12.34 -8.46
C ASP A 139 -10.68 -13.20 -8.91
N LEU A 140 -9.49 -12.79 -8.51
CA LEU A 140 -8.20 -13.42 -8.84
C LEU A 140 -7.67 -14.33 -7.72
N THR A 141 -8.44 -14.49 -6.63
CA THR A 141 -8.16 -15.42 -5.54
C THR A 141 -7.86 -16.83 -6.05
N GLY A 142 -6.72 -17.38 -5.65
CA GLY A 142 -6.26 -18.71 -6.03
C GLY A 142 -5.69 -18.82 -7.45
N PHE A 143 -5.62 -17.71 -8.20
CA PHE A 143 -4.92 -17.65 -9.49
C PHE A 143 -3.53 -17.03 -9.36
N ILE A 144 -3.32 -16.16 -8.37
CA ILE A 144 -2.05 -15.49 -8.08
C ILE A 144 -1.44 -16.08 -6.80
N ASP A 145 -0.14 -16.36 -6.84
CA ASP A 145 0.61 -16.92 -5.71
C ASP A 145 1.49 -15.86 -5.03
N ASP A 146 1.91 -14.82 -5.74
CA ASP A 146 2.68 -13.68 -5.21
C ASP A 146 2.04 -12.34 -5.63
N TRP A 147 1.48 -11.63 -4.67
CA TRP A 147 0.80 -10.34 -4.88
C TRP A 147 1.79 -9.20 -4.68
N ASN A 148 2.21 -8.54 -5.76
CA ASN A 148 3.00 -7.30 -5.67
C ASN A 148 2.05 -6.12 -5.50
N VAL A 149 2.04 -5.54 -4.30
CA VAL A 149 1.14 -4.44 -3.92
C VAL A 149 1.89 -3.30 -3.29
N ILE A 150 1.30 -2.12 -3.31
CA ILE A 150 1.86 -0.98 -2.58
C ILE A 150 1.63 -1.15 -1.07
N ALA A 151 2.50 -0.56 -0.26
CA ALA A 151 2.44 -0.72 1.20
C ALA A 151 1.13 -0.19 1.81
N ASP A 152 0.55 0.86 1.21
CA ASP A 152 -0.71 1.45 1.66
C ASP A 152 -1.89 0.49 1.59
N ASP A 153 -1.96 -0.36 0.56
CA ASP A 153 -3.01 -1.38 0.45
C ASP A 153 -2.89 -2.43 1.57
N VAL A 154 -1.67 -2.68 2.04
CA VAL A 154 -1.40 -3.58 3.16
C VAL A 154 -1.75 -2.94 4.49
N ASP A 155 -1.48 -1.65 4.64
CA ASP A 155 -1.87 -0.87 5.82
C ASP A 155 -3.39 -0.66 5.89
N ALA A 156 -4.06 -0.54 4.75
CA ALA A 156 -5.51 -0.38 4.66
C ALA A 156 -6.27 -1.64 5.10
N ASP A 157 -5.82 -2.83 4.67
CA ASP A 157 -6.47 -4.12 5.00
C ASP A 157 -5.48 -5.23 5.41
N PRO A 158 -4.79 -5.10 6.55
CA PRO A 158 -3.82 -6.10 6.97
C PRO A 158 -4.46 -7.48 7.24
N ALA A 159 -5.78 -7.53 7.50
CA ALA A 159 -6.50 -8.76 7.74
C ALA A 159 -6.73 -9.56 6.44
N LEU A 160 -7.02 -8.89 5.33
CA LEU A 160 -7.07 -9.51 4.01
C LEU A 160 -5.75 -10.22 3.70
N TRP A 161 -4.63 -9.51 3.82
CA TRP A 161 -3.31 -10.03 3.44
C TRP A 161 -2.86 -11.19 4.32
N ARG A 162 -3.10 -11.11 5.63
CA ARG A 162 -2.88 -12.26 6.54
C ARG A 162 -3.72 -13.47 6.14
N THR A 163 -4.95 -13.25 5.67
CA THR A 163 -5.81 -14.34 5.17
C THR A 163 -5.21 -14.98 3.91
N ARG A 164 -4.65 -14.17 3.00
CA ARG A 164 -3.94 -14.68 1.80
C ARG A 164 -2.69 -15.48 2.18
N GLN A 165 -1.85 -14.92 3.06
CA GLN A 165 -0.64 -15.57 3.54
C GLN A 165 -0.94 -16.90 4.25
N ALA A 166 -2.01 -16.98 5.02
CA ALA A 166 -2.46 -18.22 5.65
C ALA A 166 -2.88 -19.32 4.65
N LEU A 167 -3.18 -18.96 3.40
CA LEU A 167 -3.45 -19.90 2.30
C LEU A 167 -2.18 -20.33 1.54
N GLY A 168 -1.00 -19.82 1.93
CA GLY A 168 0.29 -20.12 1.31
C GLY A 168 0.68 -19.19 0.17
N GLU A 169 -0.07 -18.11 -0.04
CA GLU A 169 0.28 -17.04 -0.99
C GLU A 169 1.26 -16.07 -0.35
N THR A 170 2.03 -15.34 -1.16
CA THR A 170 2.97 -14.32 -0.71
C THR A 170 2.48 -12.93 -1.06
N VAL A 171 2.81 -11.96 -0.21
CA VAL A 171 2.56 -10.53 -0.45
C VAL A 171 3.91 -9.87 -0.54
N SER A 172 4.18 -9.16 -1.63
CA SER A 172 5.43 -8.48 -1.90
C SER A 172 5.14 -6.99 -2.10
N TYR A 173 6.07 -6.12 -1.72
CA TYR A 173 5.91 -4.68 -1.89
C TYR A 173 6.40 -4.23 -3.25
N TYR A 174 5.56 -3.49 -3.95
CA TYR A 174 5.90 -2.78 -5.17
C TYR A 174 6.22 -1.33 -4.82
N LEU A 175 7.42 -0.86 -5.18
CA LEU A 175 7.92 0.46 -4.76
C LEU A 175 7.55 1.61 -5.71
N ASN A 176 7.03 1.33 -6.91
CA ASN A 176 6.57 2.39 -7.81
C ASN A 176 5.53 3.21 -7.06
N ASP A 177 5.64 4.53 -7.18
CA ASP A 177 4.85 5.57 -6.49
C ASP A 177 5.51 6.22 -5.27
N TYR A 178 6.46 5.58 -4.58
CA TYR A 178 7.19 6.29 -3.52
C TYR A 178 8.41 5.62 -2.87
N GLY A 179 8.55 4.30 -2.89
CA GLY A 179 9.52 3.62 -2.03
C GLY A 179 10.99 3.87 -2.38
N ASP A 180 11.24 4.40 -3.58
CA ASP A 180 12.55 4.59 -4.13
C ASP A 180 12.84 6.03 -4.59
N PHE A 181 11.99 7.03 -4.31
CA PHE A 181 12.26 8.41 -4.75
C PHE A 181 13.33 9.11 -3.92
N ILE A 182 14.00 10.10 -4.51
CA ILE A 182 15.10 10.83 -3.86
C ILE A 182 14.60 11.82 -2.82
N ASP A 183 13.34 12.25 -2.93
CA ASP A 183 12.76 13.30 -2.08
C ASP A 183 12.31 12.77 -0.73
N TYR A 184 12.16 11.45 -0.59
CA TYR A 184 11.78 10.85 0.68
C TYR A 184 12.90 10.92 1.72
N GLN A 185 12.48 10.94 2.99
CA GLN A 185 13.40 10.89 4.11
C GLN A 185 14.23 9.61 4.04
N ALA A 186 15.53 9.73 4.30
CA ALA A 186 16.47 8.60 4.33
C ALA A 186 15.96 7.43 5.22
N THR A 187 15.29 7.74 6.33
CA THR A 187 14.76 6.74 7.26
C THR A 187 13.62 5.91 6.68
N LEU A 188 12.90 6.39 5.67
CA LEU A 188 11.86 5.60 4.98
C LEU A 188 12.45 4.37 4.30
N HIS A 189 13.57 4.54 3.59
CA HIS A 189 14.24 3.41 2.91
C HIS A 189 14.78 2.35 3.90
N ARG A 190 14.97 2.73 5.17
CA ARG A 190 15.26 1.80 6.26
C ARG A 190 13.98 1.16 6.80
N ALA A 191 12.94 1.95 7.01
CA ALA A 191 11.66 1.51 7.57
C ALA A 191 10.96 0.45 6.70
N LEU A 192 11.13 0.49 5.37
CA LEU A 192 10.52 -0.45 4.43
C LEU A 192 10.70 -1.93 4.82
N ALA A 193 11.92 -2.36 5.19
CA ALA A 193 12.16 -3.76 5.55
C ALA A 193 11.60 -4.14 6.93
N TRP A 194 11.53 -3.18 7.85
CA TRP A 194 10.89 -3.40 9.15
C TRP A 194 9.37 -3.51 9.01
N HIS A 195 8.77 -2.67 8.17
CA HIS A 195 7.35 -2.71 7.84
C HIS A 195 7.01 -4.00 7.09
N ALA A 196 7.81 -4.36 6.08
CA ALA A 196 7.72 -5.66 5.43
C ALA A 196 7.76 -6.82 6.42
N PHE A 197 8.65 -6.78 7.42
CA PHE A 197 8.72 -7.81 8.47
C PHE A 197 7.46 -7.82 9.35
N VAL A 198 6.90 -6.67 9.74
CA VAL A 198 5.66 -6.58 10.54
C VAL A 198 4.47 -7.23 9.81
N HIS A 199 4.45 -7.17 8.49
CA HIS A 199 3.36 -7.66 7.65
C HIS A 199 3.67 -9.00 6.96
N ASP A 200 4.73 -9.71 7.36
CA ASP A 200 5.16 -10.96 6.73
C ASP A 200 5.32 -10.84 5.20
N ALA A 201 5.72 -9.66 4.71
CA ALA A 201 5.92 -9.42 3.29
C ALA A 201 7.14 -10.22 2.80
N HIS A 202 6.96 -10.90 1.67
CA HIS A 202 7.90 -11.85 1.11
C HIS A 202 9.09 -11.18 0.44
N SER A 203 8.85 -10.09 -0.29
CA SER A 203 9.89 -9.35 -0.99
C SER A 203 9.56 -7.87 -1.13
N ILE A 204 10.57 -7.09 -1.49
CA ILE A 204 10.43 -5.68 -1.88
C ILE A 204 10.98 -5.57 -3.29
N ALA A 205 10.14 -5.15 -4.23
CA ALA A 205 10.42 -5.08 -5.65
C ALA A 205 10.22 -3.64 -6.16
N GLY A 206 11.09 -3.23 -7.08
CA GLY A 206 10.91 -2.01 -7.86
C GLY A 206 11.07 -2.33 -9.33
N TRP A 207 10.40 -1.56 -10.19
CA TRP A 207 10.40 -1.78 -11.63
C TRP A 207 11.78 -1.66 -12.29
N ALA A 208 12.68 -0.85 -11.71
CA ALA A 208 14.04 -0.66 -12.22
C ALA A 208 15.03 -0.31 -11.11
N ALA A 209 16.32 -0.45 -11.43
CA ALA A 209 17.42 -0.09 -10.53
C ALA A 209 18.33 1.04 -11.06
N ALA A 210 18.25 1.36 -12.35
CA ALA A 210 19.13 2.35 -13.01
C ALA A 210 18.39 3.22 -14.05
N ALA A 211 17.08 3.40 -13.90
CA ALA A 211 16.23 4.12 -14.85
C ALA A 211 16.34 5.64 -14.68
N TRP A 212 17.44 6.22 -15.19
CA TRP A 212 17.52 7.68 -15.34
C TRP A 212 16.83 8.13 -16.63
N ILE A 213 15.51 7.99 -16.68
CA ILE A 213 14.66 8.31 -17.83
C ILE A 213 13.50 9.22 -17.40
N ASP A 214 13.03 10.09 -18.31
CA ASP A 214 11.80 10.86 -18.09
C ASP A 214 10.54 10.03 -18.42
N SER A 215 9.36 10.66 -18.30
CA SER A 215 8.07 10.04 -18.63
C SER A 215 7.92 9.62 -20.09
N ASP A 216 8.71 10.19 -21.01
CA ASP A 216 8.78 9.77 -22.42
C ASP A 216 9.78 8.61 -22.63
N LEU A 217 10.28 8.01 -21.54
CA LEU A 217 11.30 6.97 -21.50
C LEU A 217 12.63 7.40 -22.15
N VAL A 218 12.91 8.71 -22.20
CA VAL A 218 14.15 9.26 -22.77
C VAL A 218 15.24 9.28 -21.70
N PRO A 219 16.42 8.67 -21.97
CA PRO A 219 17.53 8.71 -21.02
C PRO A 219 18.10 10.11 -20.80
N HIS A 220 18.33 10.46 -19.53
CA HIS A 220 18.92 11.73 -19.10
C HIS A 220 20.24 11.51 -18.38
N ASN A 221 21.09 12.54 -18.40
CA ASN A 221 22.28 12.57 -17.56
C ASN A 221 21.92 13.15 -16.18
N PRO A 222 21.86 12.32 -15.12
CA PRO A 222 21.40 12.79 -13.81
C PRO A 222 22.42 13.70 -13.12
N TRP A 223 23.66 13.77 -13.61
CA TRP A 223 24.68 14.69 -13.08
C TRP A 223 24.50 16.14 -13.51
N THR A 224 23.74 16.38 -14.58
CA THR A 224 23.61 17.71 -15.20
C THR A 224 22.17 18.17 -15.35
N THR A 225 21.22 17.27 -15.18
CA THR A 225 19.80 17.52 -15.45
C THR A 225 18.99 17.14 -14.22
N SER A 226 18.23 18.10 -13.71
CA SER A 226 17.09 17.79 -12.84
C SER A 226 15.93 17.42 -13.75
N PHE A 227 15.37 16.23 -13.58
CA PHE A 227 14.17 15.80 -14.30
C PHE A 227 13.24 15.07 -13.35
N GLU A 228 11.95 15.18 -13.62
CA GLU A 228 10.92 14.34 -13.04
C GLU A 228 10.96 13.00 -13.77
N GLY A 229 11.30 11.93 -13.05
CA GLY A 229 11.28 10.59 -13.64
C GLY A 229 9.84 10.13 -13.87
N VAL A 230 9.66 8.96 -14.47
CA VAL A 230 8.34 8.37 -14.80
C VAL A 230 7.35 8.46 -13.62
N TYR A 231 7.80 8.11 -12.42
CA TYR A 231 6.98 8.10 -11.20
C TYR A 231 7.33 9.18 -10.19
N GLY A 232 8.39 9.96 -10.43
CA GLY A 232 8.95 10.91 -9.47
C GLY A 232 10.47 11.05 -9.60
N HIS A 233 11.08 11.93 -8.81
CA HIS A 233 12.51 12.18 -8.92
C HIS A 233 13.35 10.96 -8.55
N GLY A 234 14.00 10.39 -9.57
CA GLY A 234 14.90 9.24 -9.41
C GLY A 234 14.20 7.93 -9.05
N GLY A 235 12.89 7.80 -9.33
CA GLY A 235 12.18 6.52 -9.28
C GLY A 235 12.80 5.52 -10.24
N GLY A 236 12.98 4.28 -9.80
CA GLY A 236 13.69 3.22 -10.53
C GLY A 236 15.21 3.40 -10.61
N ALA A 237 15.82 4.33 -9.86
CA ALA A 237 17.23 4.73 -10.02
C ALA A 237 18.08 4.61 -8.74
N PHE A 238 18.28 3.38 -8.26
CA PHE A 238 19.16 3.08 -7.12
C PHE A 238 20.66 3.27 -7.41
N PHE A 239 21.07 3.15 -8.66
CA PHE A 239 22.45 3.36 -9.11
C PHE A 239 22.59 4.63 -9.92
N TRP A 240 23.56 5.46 -9.59
CA TRP A 240 24.03 6.56 -10.43
C TRP A 240 24.98 6.04 -11.52
N PRO A 241 24.95 6.58 -12.75
CA PRO A 241 25.97 6.26 -13.75
C PRO A 241 27.33 6.81 -13.29
N GLY A 242 28.41 6.24 -13.81
CA GLY A 242 29.76 6.76 -13.57
C GLY A 242 29.85 8.25 -13.90
N HIS A 243 30.73 8.97 -13.19
CA HIS A 243 30.86 10.41 -13.32
C HIS A 243 32.30 10.78 -13.67
N HIS A 244 32.47 11.54 -14.76
CA HIS A 244 33.77 12.03 -15.19
C HIS A 244 33.78 13.55 -15.14
N ILE A 245 34.47 14.13 -14.16
CA ILE A 245 34.67 15.58 -14.07
C ILE A 245 35.84 15.95 -14.99
N GLY A 246 35.57 16.77 -16.00
CA GLY A 246 36.60 17.22 -16.94
C GLY A 246 37.68 18.05 -16.24
N GLY A 247 38.84 17.45 -15.94
CA GLY A 247 40.02 18.17 -15.45
C GLY A 247 40.90 17.39 -14.47
N ASP A 248 40.34 16.40 -13.77
CA ASP A 248 41.08 15.57 -12.83
C ASP A 248 40.70 14.09 -12.98
N PRO A 249 41.57 13.26 -13.60
CA PRO A 249 41.36 11.82 -13.70
C PRO A 249 41.18 11.11 -12.36
N ASP A 250 41.65 11.70 -11.25
CA ASP A 250 41.49 11.14 -9.91
C ASP A 250 40.05 11.34 -9.36
N GLU A 251 39.26 12.23 -9.96
CA GLU A 251 37.83 12.45 -9.63
C GLU A 251 36.88 11.65 -10.56
N ASN A 252 37.42 10.96 -11.57
CA ASN A 252 36.61 10.11 -12.45
C ASN A 252 36.23 8.81 -11.74
N VAL A 253 34.95 8.49 -11.75
CA VAL A 253 34.43 7.19 -11.33
C VAL A 253 33.91 6.42 -12.53
N ASP A 254 34.54 5.28 -12.80
CA ASP A 254 34.08 4.32 -13.79
C ASP A 254 33.04 3.36 -13.17
N GLY A 255 31.94 3.15 -13.90
CA GLY A 255 30.90 2.19 -13.53
C GLY A 255 29.82 2.76 -12.59
N PRO A 256 28.85 1.93 -12.18
CA PRO A 256 27.70 2.36 -11.39
C PRO A 256 28.12 2.76 -9.96
N LEU A 257 27.56 3.87 -9.49
CA LEU A 257 27.72 4.42 -8.16
C LEU A 257 26.47 4.14 -7.31
N PRO A 258 26.58 3.57 -6.10
CA PRO A 258 25.41 3.32 -5.27
C PRO A 258 24.84 4.64 -4.73
N SER A 259 23.53 4.82 -4.80
CA SER A 259 22.85 5.93 -4.10
C SER A 259 22.85 5.72 -2.58
N LEU A 260 22.60 6.80 -1.83
CA LEU A 260 22.33 6.71 -0.39
C LEU A 260 21.13 5.78 -0.11
N ARG A 261 20.07 5.88 -0.92
CA ARG A 261 18.87 5.03 -0.85
C ARG A 261 19.22 3.54 -0.94
N LEU A 262 20.09 3.15 -1.88
CA LEU A 262 20.54 1.77 -2.01
C LEU A 262 21.34 1.30 -0.78
N LYS A 263 22.16 2.18 -0.18
CA LYS A 263 22.89 1.84 1.05
C LYS A 263 21.94 1.61 2.21
N LEU A 264 20.94 2.46 2.34
CA LEU A 264 19.91 2.39 3.38
C LEU A 264 19.00 1.17 3.18
N ALA A 265 18.55 0.88 1.96
CA ALA A 265 17.78 -0.31 1.65
C ALA A 265 18.58 -1.60 1.94
N ARG A 266 19.87 -1.64 1.60
CA ARG A 266 20.74 -2.78 1.96
C ARG A 266 20.86 -2.97 3.46
N GLU A 267 21.07 -1.88 4.17
CA GLU A 267 21.10 -1.88 5.62
C GLU A 267 19.77 -2.39 6.20
N ALA A 268 18.63 -2.01 5.60
CA ALA A 268 17.29 -2.49 5.96
C ALA A 268 17.14 -4.00 5.77
N VAL A 269 17.67 -4.55 4.66
CA VAL A 269 17.72 -6.01 4.44
C VAL A 269 18.53 -6.70 5.54
N GLU A 270 19.64 -6.11 5.99
CA GLU A 270 20.38 -6.66 7.15
C GLU A 270 19.57 -6.62 8.45
N ASP A 271 18.70 -5.62 8.65
CA ASP A 271 17.78 -5.61 9.80
C ASP A 271 16.79 -6.77 9.71
N ALA A 272 16.22 -7.01 8.53
CA ALA A 272 15.30 -8.13 8.30
C ALA A 272 15.98 -9.48 8.57
N ASP A 273 17.26 -9.64 8.20
CA ASP A 273 18.05 -10.82 8.55
C ASP A 273 18.18 -10.97 10.08
N TYR A 274 18.43 -9.87 10.80
CA TYR A 274 18.53 -9.91 12.26
C TYR A 274 17.19 -10.22 12.93
N LEU A 275 16.08 -9.67 12.42
CA LEU A 275 14.74 -9.98 12.90
C LEU A 275 14.38 -11.44 12.64
N THR A 276 14.74 -11.99 11.48
CA THR A 276 14.57 -13.41 11.15
C THR A 276 15.39 -14.30 12.09
N LEU A 277 16.65 -13.94 12.34
CA LEU A 277 17.49 -14.65 13.31
C LEU A 277 16.91 -14.58 14.73
N LEU A 278 16.29 -13.45 15.10
CA LEU A 278 15.63 -13.29 16.40
C LEU A 278 14.38 -14.19 16.49
N ALA A 279 13.57 -14.22 15.43
CA ALA A 279 12.39 -15.07 15.31
C ALA A 279 12.75 -16.55 15.48
N ASP A 280 13.77 -17.00 14.74
CA ASP A 280 14.24 -18.39 14.74
C ASP A 280 14.87 -18.82 16.08
N ARG A 281 15.69 -17.96 16.67
CA ARG A 281 16.53 -18.32 17.84
C ARG A 281 15.86 -18.05 19.17
N ILE A 282 14.93 -17.10 19.22
CA ILE A 282 14.35 -16.62 20.47
C ILE A 282 12.82 -16.76 20.44
N SER A 283 12.14 -15.98 19.59
CA SER A 283 10.69 -16.03 19.48
C SER A 283 10.21 -15.17 18.32
N ASP A 284 9.50 -15.80 17.39
CA ASP A 284 8.82 -15.15 16.27
C ASP A 284 7.91 -14.00 16.70
N ALA A 285 7.01 -14.24 17.66
CA ALA A 285 6.12 -13.20 18.19
C ALA A 285 6.87 -11.99 18.78
N TYR A 286 8.03 -12.23 19.41
CA TYR A 286 8.84 -11.14 19.98
C TYR A 286 9.55 -10.33 18.90
N ALA A 287 10.00 -10.97 17.81
CA ALA A 287 10.59 -10.26 16.69
C ALA A 287 9.56 -9.34 16.01
N HIS A 288 8.33 -9.81 15.82
CA HIS A 288 7.23 -9.01 15.28
C HIS A 288 6.84 -7.86 16.20
N ASP A 289 6.64 -8.12 17.49
CA ASP A 289 6.33 -7.08 18.46
C ASP A 289 7.48 -6.04 18.54
N LEU A 290 8.73 -6.50 18.40
CA LEU A 290 9.90 -5.64 18.35
C LEU A 290 9.91 -4.74 17.11
N ALA A 291 9.60 -5.29 15.93
CA ALA A 291 9.53 -4.51 14.70
C ALA A 291 8.38 -3.50 14.72
N GLN A 292 7.20 -3.89 15.23
CA GLN A 292 6.04 -3.02 15.43
C GLN A 292 6.36 -1.83 16.37
N SER A 293 7.35 -1.95 17.25
CA SER A 293 7.78 -0.84 18.10
C SER A 293 8.38 0.33 17.31
N LEU A 294 9.11 0.05 16.21
CA LEU A 294 9.65 1.07 15.31
C LEU A 294 8.65 1.49 14.24
N ILE A 295 7.80 0.57 13.82
CA ILE A 295 6.74 0.80 12.83
C ILE A 295 5.41 0.78 13.57
N PRO A 296 5.08 1.83 14.35
CA PRO A 296 3.87 1.83 15.13
C PRO A 296 2.63 1.85 14.28
N GLY A 297 2.62 2.42 13.08
CA GLY A 297 1.43 2.58 12.24
C GLY A 297 1.75 2.43 10.78
N ASP A 298 0.99 3.13 9.94
CA ASP A 298 1.21 3.14 8.51
C ASP A 298 2.62 3.65 8.16
N LEU A 299 3.17 3.15 7.08
CA LEU A 299 4.58 3.37 6.74
C LEU A 299 4.90 4.86 6.52
N PHE A 300 4.01 5.61 5.87
CA PHE A 300 4.29 6.98 5.41
C PHE A 300 4.09 8.06 6.46
N HIS A 301 3.15 7.86 7.38
CA HIS A 301 2.95 8.77 8.51
C HIS A 301 3.79 8.36 9.73
N THR A 302 4.48 7.22 9.67
CA THR A 302 5.50 6.83 10.64
C THR A 302 6.79 7.60 10.37
N TYR A 303 7.02 8.69 11.12
CA TYR A 303 8.36 9.25 11.22
C TYR A 303 9.22 8.40 12.16
N LEU A 304 10.27 7.83 11.57
CA LEU A 304 11.25 7.03 12.28
C LEU A 304 12.44 7.90 12.64
N ALA A 305 12.58 8.26 13.92
CA ALA A 305 13.74 8.98 14.39
C ALA A 305 15.00 8.09 14.21
N PRO A 306 16.08 8.59 13.59
CA PRO A 306 17.29 7.79 13.39
C PRO A 306 17.84 7.17 14.68
N ASP A 307 17.83 7.94 15.78
CA ASP A 307 18.33 7.50 17.08
C ASP A 307 17.52 6.32 17.63
N ASP A 308 16.20 6.29 17.41
CA ASP A 308 15.33 5.20 17.85
C ASP A 308 15.62 3.91 17.05
N LEU A 309 15.80 4.03 15.73
CA LEU A 309 16.18 2.90 14.89
C LEU A 309 17.54 2.31 15.31
N TYR A 310 18.56 3.15 15.50
CA TYR A 310 19.88 2.66 15.90
C TYR A 310 19.88 2.07 17.30
N ALA A 311 19.16 2.67 18.26
CA ALA A 311 19.02 2.12 19.60
C ALA A 311 18.37 0.73 19.57
N GLN A 312 17.36 0.54 18.72
CA GLN A 312 16.69 -0.75 18.58
C GLN A 312 17.56 -1.79 17.87
N ARG A 313 18.35 -1.38 16.86
CA ARG A 313 19.32 -2.27 16.19
C ARG A 313 20.45 -2.69 17.13
N ASP A 314 20.95 -1.78 17.97
CA ASP A 314 21.97 -2.09 18.98
C ASP A 314 21.42 -3.10 20.00
N TRP A 315 20.20 -2.89 20.51
CA TRP A 315 19.53 -3.84 21.40
C TRP A 315 19.37 -5.23 20.77
N LEU A 316 18.95 -5.28 19.51
CA LEU A 316 18.83 -6.51 18.73
C LEU A 316 20.18 -7.22 18.57
N GLY A 317 21.23 -6.46 18.25
CA GLY A 317 22.61 -6.96 18.12
C GLY A 317 23.14 -7.57 19.42
N ASP A 318 23.03 -6.84 20.52
CA ASP A 318 23.47 -7.29 21.85
C ASP A 318 22.71 -8.55 22.30
N LEU A 319 21.42 -8.63 22.00
CA LEU A 319 20.59 -9.80 22.27
C LEU A 319 21.03 -11.02 21.45
N LEU A 320 21.24 -10.86 20.14
CA LEU A 320 21.65 -11.95 19.24
C LEU A 320 23.09 -12.44 19.51
N ALA A 321 23.95 -11.54 19.96
CA ALA A 321 25.31 -11.83 20.41
C ALA A 321 25.35 -12.51 21.79
N GLY A 322 24.23 -12.52 22.54
CA GLY A 322 24.14 -13.09 23.87
C GLY A 322 24.76 -12.21 24.96
N GLU A 323 24.98 -10.92 24.68
CA GLU A 323 25.42 -9.93 25.67
C GLU A 323 24.27 -9.57 26.62
N ILE A 324 23.04 -9.70 26.14
CA ILE A 324 21.80 -9.53 26.91
C ILE A 324 21.06 -10.86 26.96
N THR A 325 20.50 -11.20 28.13
CA THR A 325 19.62 -12.36 28.31
C THR A 325 18.26 -11.86 28.77
N ILE A 326 17.21 -12.30 28.08
CA ILE A 326 15.83 -11.92 28.38
C ILE A 326 15.02 -13.14 28.83
N THR A 327 13.95 -12.89 29.59
CA THR A 327 12.90 -13.87 29.83
C THR A 327 11.64 -13.33 29.19
N LEU A 328 11.03 -14.10 28.28
CA LEU A 328 9.84 -13.65 27.59
C LEU A 328 8.59 -13.89 28.43
N THR A 329 7.71 -12.89 28.47
CA THR A 329 6.37 -13.00 29.08
C THR A 329 5.33 -12.52 28.09
N THR A 330 4.34 -13.35 27.79
CA THR A 330 3.18 -12.94 26.98
C THR A 330 2.17 -12.22 27.86
N LEU A 331 1.86 -10.99 27.50
CA LEU A 331 0.79 -10.17 28.04
C LEU A 331 -0.41 -10.20 27.10
N THR A 332 -1.60 -10.40 27.64
CA THR A 332 -2.86 -10.33 26.89
C THR A 332 -3.83 -9.37 27.56
N GLY A 333 -4.84 -8.89 26.84
CA GLY A 333 -5.87 -8.04 27.42
C GLY A 333 -6.79 -7.44 26.38
N ALA A 334 -7.66 -6.55 26.82
CA ALA A 334 -8.47 -5.70 25.96
C ALA A 334 -8.28 -4.21 26.30
N VAL A 335 -8.41 -3.35 25.30
CA VAL A 335 -8.50 -1.90 25.49
C VAL A 335 -9.93 -1.47 25.20
N THR A 336 -10.57 -0.77 26.14
CA THR A 336 -11.95 -0.31 26.00
C THR A 336 -12.08 1.19 26.26
N ASP A 337 -13.11 1.78 25.67
CA ASP A 337 -13.52 3.17 25.88
C ASP A 337 -14.07 3.35 27.32
N ALA A 338 -13.62 4.39 28.03
CA ALA A 338 -14.06 4.66 29.40
C ALA A 338 -15.53 5.11 29.52
N ALA A 339 -16.08 5.72 28.47
CA ALA A 339 -17.43 6.26 28.41
C ALA A 339 -18.44 5.23 27.91
N THR A 340 -18.13 4.48 26.84
CA THR A 340 -19.07 3.53 26.23
C THR A 340 -18.84 2.08 26.66
N GLY A 341 -17.61 1.72 27.05
CA GLY A 341 -17.21 0.34 27.32
C GLY A 341 -16.97 -0.49 26.05
N GLU A 342 -17.04 0.13 24.87
CA GLU A 342 -16.80 -0.53 23.59
C GLU A 342 -15.30 -0.80 23.38
N PRO A 343 -14.95 -1.83 22.58
CA PRO A 343 -13.58 -2.10 22.22
C PRO A 343 -12.94 -0.92 21.47
N VAL A 344 -11.67 -0.65 21.77
CA VAL A 344 -10.86 0.32 21.02
C VAL A 344 -9.97 -0.44 20.08
N GLU A 345 -10.31 -0.46 18.80
CA GLU A 345 -9.47 -1.00 17.72
C GLU A 345 -8.25 -0.11 17.46
N GLY A 346 -7.13 -0.72 17.05
CA GLY A 346 -5.93 0.00 16.62
C GLY A 346 -5.21 0.77 17.73
N ALA A 347 -5.56 0.59 19.01
CA ALA A 347 -4.81 1.16 20.12
C ALA A 347 -3.41 0.55 20.15
N LEU A 348 -2.39 1.39 20.18
CA LEU A 348 -0.99 0.99 20.22
C LEU A 348 -0.55 0.84 21.68
N ILE A 349 -0.20 -0.38 22.08
CA ILE A 349 0.42 -0.70 23.36
C ILE A 349 1.92 -0.79 23.12
N ARG A 350 2.69 0.14 23.70
CA ARG A 350 4.15 0.12 23.68
C ARG A 350 4.72 -0.27 25.03
N ALA A 351 5.74 -1.12 24.98
CA ALA A 351 6.69 -1.43 26.02
C ALA A 351 8.10 -1.05 25.50
N ALA A 352 9.13 -1.08 26.34
CA ALA A 352 10.46 -0.51 26.06
C ALA A 352 10.98 -0.79 24.64
N HIS A 353 10.91 -2.05 24.21
CA HIS A 353 11.44 -2.52 22.93
C HIS A 353 10.39 -3.18 22.03
N THR A 354 9.14 -3.23 22.45
CA THR A 354 8.08 -4.00 21.80
C THR A 354 6.78 -3.20 21.75
N ALA A 355 5.96 -3.48 20.75
CA ALA A 355 4.65 -2.90 20.63
C ALA A 355 3.65 -3.86 19.99
N ALA A 356 2.38 -3.67 20.30
CA ALA A 356 1.28 -4.40 19.67
C ALA A 356 0.10 -3.45 19.46
N ARG A 357 -0.75 -3.77 18.49
CA ARG A 357 -2.02 -3.08 18.26
C ARG A 357 -3.19 -3.95 18.70
N THR A 358 -4.27 -3.31 19.15
CA THR A 358 -5.53 -4.01 19.36
C THR A 358 -6.21 -4.35 18.04
N ALA A 359 -6.82 -5.53 17.97
CA ALA A 359 -7.70 -5.92 16.89
C ALA A 359 -9.07 -5.21 16.99
N SER A 360 -9.97 -5.48 16.04
CA SER A 360 -11.33 -4.91 15.99
C SER A 360 -12.19 -5.23 17.22
N ASP A 361 -11.91 -6.34 17.93
CA ASP A 361 -12.55 -6.68 19.21
C ASP A 361 -11.86 -6.03 20.43
N GLY A 362 -10.91 -5.13 20.20
CA GLY A 362 -10.16 -4.40 21.21
C GLY A 362 -9.10 -5.24 21.92
N ARG A 363 -8.90 -6.51 21.54
CA ARG A 363 -7.94 -7.39 22.20
C ARG A 363 -6.53 -7.23 21.64
N TYR A 364 -5.55 -7.46 22.50
CA TYR A 364 -4.14 -7.46 22.12
C TYR A 364 -3.40 -8.65 22.74
N THR A 365 -2.29 -9.02 22.11
CA THR A 365 -1.24 -9.89 22.64
C THR A 365 0.09 -9.18 22.44
N LEU A 366 0.95 -9.16 23.46
CA LEU A 366 2.25 -8.49 23.42
C LEU A 366 3.28 -9.35 24.17
N THR A 367 4.45 -9.54 23.58
CA THR A 367 5.55 -10.32 24.14
C THR A 367 6.59 -9.38 24.74
N LEU A 368 6.76 -9.43 26.06
CA LEU A 368 7.64 -8.54 26.81
C LEU A 368 9.01 -9.18 27.07
N ALA A 369 10.07 -8.38 27.04
CA ALA A 369 11.42 -8.80 27.44
C ALA A 369 11.67 -8.48 28.92
N GLY A 370 11.48 -9.47 29.79
CA GLY A 370 11.69 -9.36 31.23
C GLY A 370 10.54 -8.70 31.98
N ASP A 371 10.85 -8.12 33.14
CA ASP A 371 9.88 -7.45 34.00
C ASP A 371 9.67 -5.99 33.57
N GLU A 372 9.17 -5.79 32.34
CA GLU A 372 8.88 -4.46 31.82
C GLU A 372 7.82 -3.76 32.68
N ALA A 373 8.25 -2.78 33.47
CA ALA A 373 7.44 -2.20 34.53
C ALA A 373 6.43 -1.14 34.05
N ARG A 374 6.49 -0.74 32.77
CA ARG A 374 5.68 0.36 32.25
C ARG A 374 5.30 0.14 30.80
N LEU A 375 4.00 0.13 30.56
CA LEU A 375 3.40 0.16 29.24
C LEU A 375 2.82 1.55 29.00
N THR A 376 2.86 2.02 27.76
CA THR A 376 2.10 3.18 27.32
C THR A 376 1.09 2.74 26.28
N VAL A 377 -0.18 3.10 26.48
CA VAL A 377 -1.20 2.92 25.45
C VAL A 377 -1.58 4.26 24.87
N SER A 378 -1.58 4.33 23.54
CA SER A 378 -1.94 5.51 22.78
C SER A 378 -2.89 5.16 21.63
N HIS A 379 -3.82 6.07 21.36
CA HIS A 379 -4.71 6.03 20.20
C HIS A 379 -5.06 7.49 19.86
N PRO A 380 -5.20 7.88 18.58
CA PRO A 380 -5.49 9.27 18.20
C PRO A 380 -6.67 9.89 18.96
N ARG A 381 -7.79 9.16 19.04
CA ARG A 381 -9.03 9.57 19.76
C ARG A 381 -8.96 9.55 21.29
N TYR A 382 -7.89 9.03 21.91
CA TYR A 382 -7.81 8.84 23.37
C TYR A 382 -6.57 9.47 24.01
N LEU A 383 -6.71 9.88 25.28
CA LEU A 383 -5.57 10.34 26.08
C LEU A 383 -4.61 9.18 26.30
N ALA A 384 -3.34 9.37 25.92
CA ALA A 384 -2.30 8.37 26.15
C ALA A 384 -2.14 8.14 27.66
N ARG A 385 -2.00 6.87 28.05
CA ARG A 385 -1.95 6.48 29.46
C ARG A 385 -0.89 5.43 29.71
N ALA A 386 -0.21 5.56 30.85
CA ALA A 386 0.73 4.56 31.31
C ALA A 386 0.07 3.53 32.23
N PHE A 387 0.46 2.28 32.08
CA PHE A 387 0.03 1.14 32.88
C PHE A 387 1.24 0.36 33.38
N ALA A 388 1.07 -0.42 34.44
CA ALA A 388 2.07 -1.35 34.93
C ALA A 388 1.49 -2.77 34.85
N PRO A 389 2.14 -3.71 34.14
CA PRO A 389 1.67 -5.08 34.08
C PRO A 389 1.88 -5.74 35.45
N ALA A 390 0.78 -6.03 36.15
CA ALA A 390 0.80 -6.75 37.42
C ALA A 390 0.52 -8.25 37.27
N ALA A 391 0.10 -8.67 36.08
CA ALA A 391 -0.32 -10.02 35.73
C ALA A 391 -0.17 -10.24 34.20
N PRO A 392 -0.13 -11.49 33.71
CA PRO A 392 -0.08 -11.80 32.27
C PRO A 392 -1.38 -11.45 31.51
N THR A 393 -2.40 -10.97 32.23
CA THR A 393 -3.59 -10.37 31.64
C THR A 393 -3.81 -8.98 32.21
N LEU A 394 -4.00 -7.98 31.35
CA LEU A 394 -4.21 -6.59 31.74
C LEU A 394 -5.23 -5.91 30.81
N ASP A 395 -6.47 -5.78 31.29
CA ASP A 395 -7.44 -4.94 30.59
C ASP A 395 -7.19 -3.47 30.89
N MET A 396 -7.27 -2.64 29.86
CA MET A 396 -6.95 -1.22 29.91
C MET A 396 -8.15 -0.40 29.47
N VAL A 397 -8.32 0.73 30.13
CA VAL A 397 -9.43 1.65 29.83
C VAL A 397 -8.86 3.00 29.47
N LEU A 398 -9.21 3.48 28.28
CA LEU A 398 -8.77 4.76 27.75
C LEU A 398 -9.87 5.80 27.86
N THR A 399 -9.50 7.00 28.29
CA THR A 399 -10.41 8.15 28.32
C THR A 399 -10.37 8.86 26.97
N PRO A 400 -11.51 9.06 26.29
CA PRO A 400 -11.56 9.86 25.06
C PRO A 400 -10.89 11.21 25.26
N ARG A 401 -10.18 11.70 24.25
CA ARG A 401 -9.63 13.07 24.32
C ARG A 401 -10.80 14.04 24.37
N PRO A 402 -10.74 15.08 25.24
CA PRO A 402 -11.65 16.21 25.11
C PRO A 402 -11.27 16.94 23.82
N VAL A 403 -12.03 16.68 22.76
CA VAL A 403 -11.90 17.39 21.49
C VAL A 403 -12.81 18.61 21.57
N GLU A 404 -12.24 19.82 21.44
CA GLU A 404 -13.06 20.97 21.08
C GLU A 404 -13.36 20.82 19.58
N ALA A 405 -14.47 20.15 19.29
CA ALA A 405 -14.96 19.96 17.94
C ALA A 405 -15.94 21.07 17.59
N LEU A 406 -15.78 21.63 16.40
CA LEU A 406 -16.77 22.49 15.78
C LEU A 406 -17.44 21.71 14.64
N PRO A 407 -18.70 21.28 14.79
CA PRO A 407 -19.40 20.61 13.71
C PRO A 407 -19.55 21.55 12.51
N LEU A 408 -19.19 21.05 11.34
CA LEU A 408 -19.47 21.66 10.04
C LEU A 408 -20.80 21.12 9.50
N PHE A 409 -20.94 19.78 9.48
CA PHE A 409 -22.14 19.10 9.01
C PHE A 409 -22.36 17.83 9.85
N SER A 410 -23.49 17.78 10.53
CA SER A 410 -23.99 16.60 11.27
C SER A 410 -25.17 15.93 10.56
N PHE A 411 -25.70 16.57 9.53
CA PHE A 411 -26.88 16.19 8.77
C PHE A 411 -28.18 16.07 9.60
N GLU A 412 -28.17 16.46 10.87
CA GLU A 412 -29.32 16.44 11.78
C GLU A 412 -30.50 17.32 11.36
N THR A 413 -30.28 18.27 10.45
CA THR A 413 -31.33 19.09 9.83
C THR A 413 -31.27 19.07 8.31
N ALA A 414 -32.44 19.17 7.64
CA ALA A 414 -32.48 19.23 6.18
C ALA A 414 -31.79 20.49 5.60
N SER A 415 -31.69 21.56 6.39
CA SER A 415 -30.97 22.78 6.00
C SER A 415 -29.46 22.58 5.87
N GLU A 416 -28.88 21.57 6.54
CA GLU A 416 -27.46 21.25 6.40
C GLU A 416 -27.10 20.71 5.02
N LEU A 417 -28.09 20.29 4.21
CA LEU A 417 -27.92 19.89 2.82
C LEU A 417 -27.97 21.07 1.84
N GLU A 418 -28.43 22.26 2.25
CA GLU A 418 -28.52 23.43 1.36
C GLU A 418 -27.17 23.83 0.74
N PRO A 419 -26.02 23.74 1.44
CA PRO A 419 -24.70 24.01 0.87
C PRO A 419 -24.20 22.93 -0.10
N TRP A 420 -24.81 21.74 -0.13
CA TRP A 420 -24.30 20.60 -0.87
C TRP A 420 -24.83 20.54 -2.30
N GLU A 421 -23.92 20.35 -3.23
CA GLU A 421 -24.14 20.02 -4.63
C GLU A 421 -23.72 18.56 -4.88
N PHE A 422 -24.42 17.89 -5.78
CA PHE A 422 -24.24 16.46 -6.06
C PHE A 422 -24.14 16.25 -7.57
N THR A 423 -23.03 15.69 -8.03
CA THR A 423 -22.74 15.37 -9.43
C THR A 423 -22.51 13.86 -9.55
N GLY A 424 -23.03 13.22 -10.62
CA GLY A 424 -22.92 11.77 -10.76
C GLY A 424 -23.62 10.99 -9.64
N VAL A 425 -24.76 11.48 -9.12
CA VAL A 425 -25.49 10.88 -8.00
C VAL A 425 -26.87 10.36 -8.41
N VAL A 426 -27.17 9.11 -8.03
CA VAL A 426 -28.46 8.44 -8.23
C VAL A 426 -29.46 8.82 -7.14
N SER A 427 -29.01 8.87 -5.88
CA SER A 427 -29.89 9.22 -4.76
C SER A 427 -29.14 9.85 -3.59
N VAL A 428 -29.81 10.78 -2.91
CA VAL A 428 -29.35 11.42 -1.67
C VAL A 428 -30.48 11.29 -0.65
N ALA A 429 -30.15 10.78 0.52
CA ALA A 429 -31.12 10.66 1.60
C ALA A 429 -30.45 10.87 2.95
N ARG A 430 -31.19 11.48 3.86
CA ARG A 430 -30.84 11.48 5.27
C ARG A 430 -31.46 10.24 5.93
N VAL A 431 -30.63 9.42 6.59
CA VAL A 431 -31.04 8.11 7.12
C VAL A 431 -30.47 7.90 8.52
N ALA A 432 -31.13 7.08 9.35
CA ALA A 432 -30.65 6.76 10.70
C ALA A 432 -29.57 5.67 10.72
N ASP A 433 -29.48 4.89 9.64
CA ASP A 433 -28.47 3.84 9.51
C ASP A 433 -27.08 4.48 9.41
N HIS A 434 -26.11 3.88 10.12
CA HIS A 434 -24.71 4.33 10.17
C HIS A 434 -24.49 5.77 10.68
N ALA A 435 -25.47 6.38 11.34
CA ALA A 435 -25.24 7.63 12.10
C ALA A 435 -24.24 7.36 13.23
N THR A 436 -23.14 8.12 13.24
CA THR A 436 -22.10 8.07 14.27
C THR A 436 -22.23 9.22 15.27
N ALA A 437 -22.89 10.32 14.88
CA ALA A 437 -23.18 11.44 15.75
C ALA A 437 -24.60 11.99 15.54
N GLY A 438 -25.49 11.74 16.49
CA GLY A 438 -26.88 12.21 16.44
C GLY A 438 -27.85 11.12 16.01
N ASP A 439 -28.89 11.50 15.27
CA ASP A 439 -29.95 10.61 14.81
C ASP A 439 -29.80 10.25 13.31
N TYR A 440 -28.97 10.97 12.54
CA TYR A 440 -28.93 10.82 11.08
C TYR A 440 -27.54 10.99 10.44
N ALA A 441 -27.24 10.11 9.48
CA ALA A 441 -26.15 10.29 8.51
C ALA A 441 -26.69 10.72 7.13
N LEU A 442 -25.79 11.23 6.27
CA LEU A 442 -26.05 11.45 4.85
C LEU A 442 -25.71 10.19 4.04
N ARG A 443 -26.71 9.53 3.47
CA ARG A 443 -26.52 8.43 2.50
C ARG A 443 -26.54 8.98 1.08
N VAL A 444 -25.46 8.75 0.34
CA VAL A 444 -25.33 9.14 -1.07
C VAL A 444 -25.00 7.90 -1.91
N THR A 445 -25.80 7.65 -2.94
CA THR A 445 -25.54 6.61 -3.93
C THR A 445 -25.10 7.28 -5.23
N PHE A 446 -23.83 7.10 -5.59
CA PHE A 446 -23.19 7.61 -6.79
C PHE A 446 -23.44 6.66 -7.97
N ASP A 447 -23.64 7.25 -9.14
CA ASP A 447 -23.75 6.53 -10.41
C ASP A 447 -22.36 6.09 -10.90
N ASP A 448 -22.31 5.19 -11.86
CA ASP A 448 -21.06 4.71 -12.48
C ASP A 448 -20.93 5.13 -13.95
N ASP A 449 -21.53 6.27 -14.30
CA ASP A 449 -21.43 6.88 -15.63
C ASP A 449 -20.01 7.46 -15.82
N PRO A 450 -19.17 6.87 -16.69
CA PRO A 450 -17.81 7.34 -16.92
C PRO A 450 -17.73 8.72 -17.56
N THR A 451 -18.86 9.30 -17.97
CA THR A 451 -18.89 10.65 -18.55
C THR A 451 -19.13 11.75 -17.51
N GLN A 452 -19.32 11.37 -16.24
CA GLN A 452 -19.59 12.31 -15.15
C GLN A 452 -18.71 11.98 -13.95
N GLU A 453 -18.15 13.03 -13.35
CA GLU A 453 -17.46 12.92 -12.08
C GLU A 453 -18.49 12.64 -10.97
N ALA A 454 -18.18 11.66 -10.12
CA ALA A 454 -18.98 11.36 -8.94
C ALA A 454 -18.48 12.24 -7.78
N GLU A 455 -19.28 13.24 -7.40
CA GLU A 455 -18.90 14.22 -6.40
C GLU A 455 -20.09 14.58 -5.50
N MET A 456 -19.82 14.71 -4.20
CA MET A 456 -20.63 15.58 -3.34
C MET A 456 -19.76 16.72 -2.78
N GLY A 457 -20.18 17.96 -3.02
CA GLY A 457 -19.42 19.16 -2.71
C GLY A 457 -20.22 20.17 -1.90
N ALA A 458 -19.69 20.66 -0.79
CA ALA A 458 -20.29 21.69 0.04
C ALA A 458 -19.67 23.07 -0.24
N TRP A 459 -20.51 24.05 -0.56
CA TRP A 459 -20.10 25.40 -0.92
C TRP A 459 -20.55 26.44 0.10
N GLN A 460 -19.71 27.46 0.34
CA GLN A 460 -20.07 28.65 1.13
C GLN A 460 -20.61 28.35 2.55
N PHE A 461 -20.03 27.34 3.20
CA PHE A 461 -20.38 26.99 4.57
C PHE A 461 -19.65 27.84 5.62
N THR A 462 -20.14 27.78 6.86
CA THR A 462 -19.53 28.50 7.98
C THR A 462 -19.15 27.57 9.12
N PRO A 463 -17.98 27.74 9.76
CA PRO A 463 -16.99 28.79 9.46
C PRO A 463 -16.06 28.45 8.28
N SER A 464 -15.58 29.50 7.62
CA SER A 464 -14.52 29.45 6.60
C SER A 464 -13.11 29.58 7.18
N ASP A 465 -12.98 30.07 8.42
CA ASP A 465 -11.69 30.25 9.09
C ASP A 465 -11.32 29.00 9.88
N TRP A 466 -10.48 28.17 9.28
CA TRP A 466 -9.98 26.92 9.81
C TRP A 466 -8.66 27.10 10.58
N ARG A 467 -8.18 28.34 10.75
CA ARG A 467 -7.00 28.60 11.58
C ARG A 467 -7.28 28.28 13.04
N GLY A 468 -6.29 27.66 13.69
CA GLY A 468 -6.37 27.24 15.09
C GLY A 468 -7.04 25.87 15.28
N TYR A 469 -7.52 25.24 14.21
CA TYR A 469 -7.87 23.83 14.20
C TYR A 469 -6.67 22.98 13.75
N THR A 470 -6.71 21.70 14.12
CA THR A 470 -5.60 20.78 13.92
C THR A 470 -5.92 19.71 12.88
N ALA A 471 -7.18 19.31 12.74
CA ALA A 471 -7.63 18.43 11.68
C ALA A 471 -9.08 18.74 11.25
N LEU A 472 -9.43 18.32 10.04
CA LEU A 472 -10.79 18.03 9.59
C LEU A 472 -11.04 16.54 9.83
N GLU A 473 -12.10 16.20 10.56
CA GLU A 473 -12.49 14.82 10.82
C GLU A 473 -13.90 14.54 10.29
N PHE A 474 -14.16 13.31 9.86
CA PHE A 474 -15.50 12.81 9.54
C PHE A 474 -15.53 11.29 9.49
N ASP A 475 -16.71 10.71 9.63
CA ASP A 475 -16.93 9.27 9.51
C ASP A 475 -17.55 8.94 8.14
N VAL A 476 -17.09 7.85 7.55
CA VAL A 476 -17.64 7.33 6.29
C VAL A 476 -17.85 5.83 6.40
N TYR A 477 -19.01 5.33 5.97
CA TYR A 477 -19.29 3.91 5.82
C TYR A 477 -19.48 3.57 4.34
N ASN A 478 -18.73 2.58 3.84
CA ASN A 478 -18.88 2.03 2.50
C ASN A 478 -19.84 0.83 2.54
N GLU A 479 -21.04 0.97 1.97
CA GLU A 479 -22.04 -0.13 1.87
C GLU A 479 -21.70 -1.13 0.75
N GLY A 480 -20.73 -0.83 -0.11
CA GLY A 480 -20.34 -1.68 -1.23
C GLY A 480 -19.59 -2.95 -0.81
N ASP A 481 -19.68 -3.97 -1.66
CA ASP A 481 -18.90 -5.22 -1.57
C ASP A 481 -17.46 -5.09 -2.12
N TYR A 482 -17.09 -3.89 -2.57
CA TYR A 482 -15.81 -3.60 -3.22
C TYR A 482 -15.12 -2.43 -2.53
N TYR A 483 -13.81 -2.34 -2.73
CA TYR A 483 -13.05 -1.16 -2.33
C TYR A 483 -13.63 0.09 -2.98
N THR A 484 -13.66 1.17 -2.19
CA THR A 484 -13.96 2.51 -2.72
C THR A 484 -12.79 3.40 -2.36
N TYR A 485 -12.06 3.82 -3.38
CA TYR A 485 -11.09 4.89 -3.25
C TYR A 485 -11.84 6.21 -3.11
N LEU A 486 -11.44 7.01 -2.12
CA LEU A 486 -12.09 8.27 -1.79
C LEU A 486 -11.06 9.39 -1.89
N GLN A 487 -11.37 10.42 -2.67
CA GLN A 487 -10.63 11.68 -2.67
C GLN A 487 -11.39 12.72 -1.85
N VAL A 488 -10.63 13.55 -1.13
CA VAL A 488 -11.18 14.70 -0.42
C VAL A 488 -10.56 15.97 -0.97
N GLY A 489 -11.40 16.83 -1.51
CA GLY A 489 -11.00 18.12 -2.06
C GLY A 489 -11.28 19.24 -1.07
N ILE A 490 -10.32 20.14 -0.88
CA ILE A 490 -10.50 21.34 -0.04
C ILE A 490 -10.02 22.56 -0.81
N ALA A 491 -10.86 23.59 -0.89
CA ALA A 491 -10.52 24.82 -1.61
C ALA A 491 -10.83 26.08 -0.81
N ASP A 492 -10.02 27.10 -1.03
CA ASP A 492 -10.28 28.44 -0.55
C ASP A 492 -11.00 29.30 -1.60
N SER A 493 -11.51 30.45 -1.16
CA SER A 493 -12.19 31.41 -2.04
C SER A 493 -11.28 32.11 -3.08
N GLY A 494 -9.96 31.94 -2.97
CA GLY A 494 -8.90 32.55 -3.79
C GLY A 494 -8.34 31.66 -4.90
N GLN A 495 -8.97 30.50 -5.17
CA GLN A 495 -8.52 29.46 -6.11
C GLN A 495 -7.36 28.57 -5.62
N GLY A 496 -6.98 28.63 -4.33
CA GLY A 496 -6.18 27.57 -3.73
C GLY A 496 -6.99 26.28 -3.69
N TRP A 497 -6.37 25.19 -4.08
CA TRP A 497 -6.97 23.85 -4.14
C TRP A 497 -5.96 22.88 -3.56
N TYR A 498 -6.38 22.17 -2.52
CA TYR A 498 -5.74 20.97 -2.06
C TYR A 498 -6.44 19.80 -2.75
N PRO A 499 -5.87 19.25 -3.83
CA PRO A 499 -6.22 17.91 -4.22
C PRO A 499 -5.55 16.98 -3.20
N GLN A 500 -6.29 16.08 -2.59
CA GLN A 500 -5.65 14.87 -2.09
C GLN A 500 -5.26 14.02 -3.31
N THR A 501 -4.24 14.45 -4.08
CA THR A 501 -3.71 13.71 -5.24
C THR A 501 -2.75 12.60 -4.82
N ASP A 502 -2.15 12.72 -3.64
CA ASP A 502 -1.13 11.78 -3.18
C ASP A 502 -1.81 10.74 -2.26
N GLY A 503 -2.43 9.75 -2.89
CA GLY A 503 -3.05 8.61 -2.22
C GLY A 503 -4.56 8.76 -2.02
N ASN A 504 -5.32 8.04 -2.84
CA ASN A 504 -6.74 7.83 -2.59
C ASN A 504 -6.92 7.16 -1.20
N ILE A 505 -7.90 7.60 -0.43
CA ILE A 505 -8.25 6.94 0.83
C ILE A 505 -8.99 5.64 0.48
N THR A 506 -8.41 4.49 0.78
CA THR A 506 -9.05 3.19 0.56
C THR A 506 -10.12 2.93 1.63
N LEU A 507 -11.38 2.85 1.21
CA LEU A 507 -12.49 2.41 2.07
C LEU A 507 -12.75 0.92 1.85
N LEU A 508 -12.62 0.14 2.94
CA LEU A 508 -12.88 -1.29 2.91
C LEU A 508 -14.36 -1.61 2.60
N PRO A 509 -14.66 -2.74 1.96
CA PRO A 509 -16.04 -3.20 1.76
C PRO A 509 -16.81 -3.32 3.08
N ASN A 510 -18.09 -2.91 3.07
CA ASN A 510 -19.01 -3.06 4.20
C ASN A 510 -18.46 -2.54 5.55
N SER A 511 -17.58 -1.53 5.53
CA SER A 511 -16.83 -1.06 6.70
C SER A 511 -17.00 0.43 6.95
N ALA A 512 -16.82 0.81 8.22
CA ALA A 512 -16.76 2.20 8.66
C ALA A 512 -15.29 2.64 8.79
N SER A 513 -14.99 3.82 8.28
CA SER A 513 -13.69 4.48 8.40
C SER A 513 -13.89 5.84 9.07
N HIS A 514 -13.01 6.16 10.01
CA HIS A 514 -12.88 7.51 10.57
C HIS A 514 -11.72 8.20 9.88
N LEU A 515 -12.00 9.29 9.17
CA LEU A 515 -11.02 10.04 8.39
C LEU A 515 -10.59 11.29 9.15
N SER A 516 -9.29 11.57 9.14
CA SER A 516 -8.69 12.72 9.83
C SER A 516 -7.63 13.35 8.94
N ILE A 517 -7.94 14.50 8.35
CA ILE A 517 -7.04 15.26 7.47
C ILE A 517 -6.36 16.36 8.31
N PRO A 518 -5.04 16.31 8.53
CA PRO A 518 -4.34 17.35 9.29
C PRO A 518 -4.43 18.71 8.60
N ILE A 519 -4.88 19.75 9.32
CA ILE A 519 -4.91 21.13 8.78
C ILE A 519 -3.53 21.60 8.36
N ALA A 520 -2.48 21.11 9.03
CA ALA A 520 -1.11 21.43 8.67
C ALA A 520 -0.67 20.87 7.31
N ALA A 521 -1.28 19.77 6.85
CA ALA A 521 -0.99 19.15 5.55
C ALA A 521 -1.53 20.00 4.40
N ILE A 522 -2.72 20.58 4.56
CA ILE A 522 -3.36 21.40 3.51
C ILE A 522 -2.93 22.87 3.55
N ALA A 523 -2.29 23.33 4.63
CA ALA A 523 -1.98 24.74 4.88
C ALA A 523 -1.03 25.39 3.85
N HIS A 524 -0.34 24.58 3.03
CA HIS A 524 0.52 25.07 1.96
C HIS A 524 -0.29 25.42 0.70
N ASP A 525 -1.39 24.71 0.44
CA ASP A 525 -2.12 24.76 -0.83
C ASP A 525 -3.37 25.65 -0.76
N VAL A 526 -3.87 25.93 0.46
CA VAL A 526 -5.06 26.75 0.68
C VAL A 526 -4.89 27.83 1.76
N ASP A 527 -5.56 28.97 1.58
CA ASP A 527 -5.76 29.99 2.62
C ASP A 527 -6.77 29.50 3.66
N LEU A 528 -6.25 28.96 4.75
CA LEU A 528 -7.02 28.48 5.89
C LEU A 528 -7.96 29.52 6.52
N SER A 529 -7.81 30.82 6.23
CA SER A 529 -8.73 31.84 6.74
C SER A 529 -10.02 31.99 5.93
N ALA A 530 -10.08 31.36 4.75
CA ALA A 530 -11.13 31.56 3.76
C ALA A 530 -11.49 30.28 3.00
N ILE A 531 -11.51 29.13 3.67
CA ILE A 531 -12.00 27.87 3.12
C ILE A 531 -13.46 28.03 2.68
N ALA A 532 -13.76 27.61 1.46
CA ALA A 532 -15.03 27.87 0.81
C ALA A 532 -15.68 26.64 0.17
N TRP A 533 -14.89 25.59 -0.06
CA TRP A 533 -15.34 24.36 -0.70
C TRP A 533 -14.70 23.14 -0.03
N LEU A 534 -15.53 22.12 0.21
CA LEU A 534 -15.16 20.79 0.66
C LEU A 534 -15.85 19.80 -0.27
N SER A 535 -15.12 18.88 -0.88
CA SER A 535 -15.70 17.83 -1.72
C SER A 535 -15.23 16.45 -1.31
N ILE A 536 -16.10 15.46 -1.54
CA ILE A 536 -15.85 14.05 -1.32
C ILE A 536 -16.18 13.35 -2.65
N LEU A 537 -15.17 12.71 -3.23
CA LEU A 537 -15.24 12.10 -4.56
C LEU A 537 -14.91 10.61 -4.46
N PRO A 538 -15.91 9.73 -4.43
CA PRO A 538 -15.64 8.31 -4.53
C PRO A 538 -15.31 7.93 -5.97
N GLU A 539 -14.34 7.04 -6.11
CA GLU A 539 -14.04 6.41 -7.39
C GLU A 539 -15.20 5.48 -7.79
N THR A 540 -15.96 5.92 -8.80
CA THR A 540 -17.04 5.15 -9.45
C THR A 540 -16.62 4.64 -10.83
N VAL A 541 -15.51 5.18 -11.33
CA VAL A 541 -14.79 4.74 -12.52
C VAL A 541 -13.31 4.75 -12.20
N THR A 542 -12.59 3.73 -12.66
CA THR A 542 -11.14 3.73 -12.58
C THR A 542 -10.56 4.30 -13.87
N GLU A 543 -9.60 5.19 -13.74
CA GLU A 543 -8.96 5.93 -14.81
C GLU A 543 -7.52 5.47 -14.95
N GLU A 544 -7.20 4.96 -16.12
CA GLU A 544 -5.85 4.46 -16.40
C GLU A 544 -5.31 5.12 -17.66
N THR A 545 -4.09 5.64 -17.57
CA THR A 545 -3.40 6.29 -18.68
C THR A 545 -2.18 5.47 -19.04
N ASP A 546 -2.21 4.84 -20.21
CA ASP A 546 -1.07 4.05 -20.66
C ASP A 546 0.13 4.93 -21.06
N TYR A 547 1.29 4.31 -21.31
CA TYR A 547 2.52 5.00 -21.72
C TYR A 547 2.40 5.73 -23.08
N THR A 548 1.31 5.51 -23.85
CA THR A 548 1.03 6.28 -25.07
C THR A 548 0.28 7.59 -24.79
N GLY A 549 -0.12 7.80 -23.52
CA GLY A 549 -0.96 8.90 -23.07
C GLY A 549 -2.45 8.67 -23.36
N GLU A 550 -2.86 7.44 -23.70
CA GLU A 550 -4.28 7.11 -23.89
C GLU A 550 -4.93 6.83 -22.53
N THR A 551 -5.82 7.73 -22.12
CA THR A 551 -6.64 7.56 -20.92
C THR A 551 -7.90 6.74 -21.22
N ARG A 552 -8.15 5.71 -20.42
CA ARG A 552 -9.35 4.87 -20.48
C ARG A 552 -10.06 4.87 -19.14
N LEU A 553 -11.40 4.84 -19.19
CA LEU A 553 -12.26 4.85 -18.01
C LEU A 553 -13.04 3.54 -17.94
N TRP A 554 -12.97 2.84 -16.81
CA TRP A 554 -13.72 1.60 -16.58
C TRP A 554 -14.69 1.76 -15.42
N PRO A 555 -16.02 1.61 -15.65
CA PRO A 555 -16.99 1.64 -14.56
C PRO A 555 -16.71 0.56 -13.52
N VAL A 556 -16.54 0.98 -12.27
CA VAL A 556 -16.33 0.07 -11.14
C VAL A 556 -17.63 -0.26 -10.42
N GLY A 557 -18.76 0.28 -10.85
CA GLY A 557 -20.08 0.04 -10.24
C GLY A 557 -20.53 1.20 -9.35
N GLN A 558 -21.84 1.30 -9.12
CA GLN A 558 -22.40 2.31 -8.22
C GLN A 558 -21.78 2.20 -6.81
N ARG A 559 -21.52 3.36 -6.19
CA ARG A 559 -21.00 3.44 -4.82
C ARG A 559 -22.05 4.02 -3.91
N THR A 560 -22.23 3.44 -2.73
CA THR A 560 -23.07 4.05 -1.70
C THR A 560 -22.23 4.30 -0.46
N LEU A 561 -22.15 5.58 -0.08
CA LEU A 561 -21.46 6.03 1.10
C LEU A 561 -22.47 6.61 2.10
N TYR A 562 -22.20 6.39 3.38
CA TYR A 562 -22.86 7.09 4.47
C TYR A 562 -21.81 7.99 5.10
N VAL A 563 -22.04 9.30 5.12
CA VAL A 563 -21.11 10.28 5.67
C VAL A 563 -21.75 10.99 6.84
N ASP A 564 -21.01 11.13 7.93
CA ASP A 564 -21.48 11.74 9.16
C ASP A 564 -20.36 12.47 9.93
N ASP A 565 -20.75 13.29 10.91
CA ASP A 565 -19.90 13.99 11.88
C ASP A 565 -18.74 14.78 11.27
N ILE A 566 -18.99 15.51 10.17
CA ILE A 566 -17.98 16.37 9.55
C ILE A 566 -17.71 17.56 10.47
N ARG A 567 -16.49 17.66 10.99
CA ARG A 567 -16.13 18.63 12.02
C ARG A 567 -14.68 19.07 11.96
N LEU A 568 -14.43 20.29 12.42
CA LEU A 568 -13.08 20.77 12.69
C LEU A 568 -12.73 20.48 14.13
N VAL A 569 -11.54 19.91 14.36
CA VAL A 569 -11.09 19.57 15.69
C VAL A 569 -9.94 20.46 16.13
N ARG A 570 -9.99 20.93 17.38
CA ARG A 570 -8.80 21.43 18.08
C ARG A 570 -8.38 20.40 19.11
N VAL A 571 -7.17 19.89 18.99
CA VAL A 571 -6.54 19.21 20.13
C VAL A 571 -5.73 20.23 20.89
N SER A 572 -6.10 20.44 22.15
CA SER A 572 -5.43 21.38 23.06
C SER A 572 -3.97 21.03 23.37
N GLU A 573 -3.47 19.87 22.90
CA GLU A 573 -2.13 19.34 23.16
C GLU A 573 -1.44 18.74 21.90
N TYR A 574 -1.71 19.24 20.70
CA TYR A 574 -1.06 18.76 19.46
C TYR A 574 0.47 19.03 19.39
N GLU A 575 1.05 19.72 20.39
CA GLU A 575 2.50 20.00 20.45
C GLU A 575 3.39 18.74 20.56
N THR A 576 2.83 17.55 20.80
CA THR A 576 3.62 16.31 20.94
C THR A 576 3.69 15.43 19.68
N TRP A 577 2.85 15.66 18.68
CA TRP A 577 2.83 14.86 17.43
C TRP A 577 3.49 15.56 16.23
N LEU A 578 3.59 16.89 16.25
CA LEU A 578 4.14 17.68 15.15
C LEU A 578 5.65 17.56 14.88
N PRO A 579 6.54 17.07 15.78
CA PRO A 579 7.91 16.78 15.37
C PRO A 579 8.01 15.72 14.27
N LEU A 580 6.95 14.93 14.02
CA LEU A 580 6.93 13.87 12.99
C LEU A 580 6.57 14.38 11.57
N ILE A 581 5.93 15.55 11.40
CA ILE A 581 5.54 16.08 10.07
C ILE A 581 6.36 17.31 9.66
N ARG A 582 7.05 17.98 10.60
CA ARG A 582 7.87 19.16 10.31
C ARG A 582 9.31 19.01 10.81
N ARG A 583 10.08 18.11 10.19
CA ARG A 583 11.52 18.27 10.00
C ARG A 583 12.02 17.58 8.75
#